data_AF-Q2RJB3-F1
#
_entry.id   AF-Q2RJB3-F1
#
_cell.length_a   1.000
_cell.length_b   1.000
_cell.length_c   1.000
_cell.angle_alpha   90.00
_cell.angle_beta   90.00
_cell.angle_gamma   90.00
#
_symmetry.space_group_name_H-M   'P 1'
#
loop_
_entity.id
_entity.type
_entity.pdbx_description
1 polymer ?
#
loop_
_entity_poly.entity_id
_entity_poly.type
_entity_poly.pdbx_seq_one_letter_code
_entity_poly.pdbx_strand_id
1 'polypeptide(L)'
;MVAITGRAFWGTTYTGKVALVAPAAVTRQSQQSSETTVEAVIALAGPAPLLKPGYSVDLKVTTASKPRALTVPFEAVQEGKGQRYVYRIVDGWGMPYISCLPAFPSG
;
A
#
# COMPACT_ATOMS: atom_id res chain seq x y z
N MET A 1 -1.33 -7.54 4.68
CA MET A 1 -2.21 -7.31 5.85
C MET A 1 -3.26 -6.29 5.47
N VAL A 2 -4.47 -6.39 6.02
CA VAL A 2 -5.55 -5.41 5.81
C VAL A 2 -5.94 -4.81 7.16
N ALA A 3 -5.99 -3.48 7.24
CA ALA A 3 -6.60 -2.75 8.35
C ALA A 3 -7.98 -2.22 7.93
N ILE A 4 -8.97 -2.37 8.78
CA ILE A 4 -10.38 -2.12 8.51
C ILE A 4 -10.87 -1.09 9.51
N THR A 5 -11.29 0.07 9.02
CA THR A 5 -11.82 1.18 9.81
C THR A 5 -13.17 1.61 9.26
N GLY A 6 -13.97 2.33 10.05
CA GLY A 6 -15.25 2.82 9.55
C GLY A 6 -15.91 3.79 10.52
N ARG A 7 -16.75 4.67 9.98
CA ARG A 7 -17.47 5.70 10.78
C ARG A 7 -18.39 5.08 11.82
N ALA A 8 -18.98 3.93 11.52
CA ALA A 8 -19.95 3.26 12.40
C ALA A 8 -19.33 2.59 13.64
N PHE A 9 -18.01 2.42 13.69
CA PHE A 9 -17.27 1.85 14.83
C PHE A 9 -16.00 2.66 15.09
N TRP A 10 -16.18 3.97 15.20
CA TRP A 10 -15.08 4.93 15.40
C TRP A 10 -14.17 4.54 16.58
N GLY A 11 -12.87 4.72 16.41
CA GLY A 11 -11.86 4.38 17.41
C GLY A 11 -11.51 2.89 17.49
N THR A 12 -12.18 2.03 16.72
CA THR A 12 -11.84 0.60 16.62
C THR A 12 -11.27 0.27 15.25
N THR A 13 -10.14 -0.44 15.23
CA THR A 13 -9.53 -0.95 13.99
C THR A 13 -9.53 -2.47 14.03
N TYR A 14 -10.19 -3.09 13.05
CA TYR A 14 -10.11 -4.53 12.84
C TYR A 14 -8.99 -4.87 11.86
N THR A 15 -8.49 -6.10 11.95
CA THR A 15 -7.43 -6.61 11.07
C THR A 15 -7.92 -7.80 10.27
N GLY A 16 -7.32 -7.99 9.10
CA GLY A 16 -7.68 -9.09 8.20
C GLY A 16 -6.63 -9.35 7.14
N LYS A 17 -6.98 -10.24 6.21
CA LYS A 17 -6.20 -10.59 5.02
C LYS A 17 -7.11 -10.62 3.80
N VAL A 18 -6.58 -10.26 2.64
CA VAL A 18 -7.28 -10.48 1.37
C VAL A 18 -7.35 -11.99 1.15
N ALA A 19 -8.57 -12.52 1.09
CA ALA A 19 -8.82 -13.94 0.87
C ALA A 19 -8.99 -14.24 -0.62
N LEU A 20 -9.66 -13.34 -1.34
CA LEU A 20 -9.92 -13.48 -2.77
C LEU A 20 -9.94 -12.11 -3.43
N VAL A 21 -9.45 -12.07 -4.66
CA VAL A 21 -9.64 -10.96 -5.59
C VAL A 21 -10.36 -11.55 -6.81
N ALA A 22 -11.45 -10.92 -7.24
CA ALA A 22 -12.20 -11.38 -8.38
C ALA A 22 -11.30 -11.40 -9.64
N PRO A 23 -11.43 -12.42 -10.51
CA PRO A 23 -10.58 -12.56 -11.68
C PRO A 23 -10.87 -11.51 -12.76
N ALA A 24 -12.03 -10.86 -12.70
CA ALA A 24 -12.46 -9.86 -13.66
C ALA A 24 -12.99 -8.62 -12.95
N ALA A 25 -12.68 -7.45 -13.51
CA ALA A 25 -13.27 -6.19 -13.10
C ALA A 25 -14.67 -6.05 -13.72
N VAL A 26 -15.60 -5.47 -12.96
CA VAL A 26 -16.94 -5.14 -13.45
C VAL A 26 -16.99 -3.65 -13.75
N THR A 27 -17.31 -3.30 -15.00
CA THR A 27 -17.52 -1.92 -15.42
C THR A 27 -19.02 -1.62 -15.43
N ARG A 28 -19.44 -0.60 -14.69
CA ARG A 28 -20.78 -0.03 -14.79
C ARG A 28 -20.73 1.25 -15.61
N GLN A 29 -21.48 1.27 -16.71
CA GLN A 29 -21.58 2.43 -17.58
C GLN A 29 -22.91 3.16 -17.34
N SER A 30 -22.83 4.44 -17.04
CA SER A 30 -23.91 5.42 -16.98
C SER A 30 -23.84 6.32 -18.22
N GLN A 31 -24.91 7.06 -18.54
CA GLN A 31 -24.92 8.04 -19.63
C GLN A 31 -23.85 9.14 -19.47
N GLN A 32 -23.32 9.34 -18.25
CA GLN A 32 -22.35 10.40 -17.95
C GLN A 32 -21.01 9.90 -17.38
N SER A 33 -20.88 8.62 -16.99
CA SER A 33 -19.64 8.10 -16.38
C SER A 33 -19.49 6.59 -16.54
N SER A 34 -18.25 6.11 -16.51
CA SER A 34 -17.91 4.70 -16.39
C SER A 34 -17.13 4.46 -15.11
N GLU A 35 -17.54 3.47 -14.32
CA GLU A 35 -16.86 3.07 -13.09
C GLU A 35 -16.47 1.60 -13.20
N THR A 36 -15.19 1.30 -13.04
CA THR A 36 -14.65 -0.06 -13.09
C THR A 36 -14.19 -0.47 -11.70
N THR A 37 -14.77 -1.53 -11.17
CA THR A 37 -14.47 -2.03 -9.81
C THR A 37 -14.03 -3.48 -9.86
N VAL A 38 -12.97 -3.81 -9.10
CA VAL A 38 -12.56 -5.20 -8.84
C VAL A 38 -13.06 -5.58 -7.46
N GLU A 39 -13.87 -6.63 -7.39
CA GLU A 39 -14.36 -7.12 -6.11
C GLU A 39 -13.25 -7.89 -5.37
N ALA A 40 -13.18 -7.72 -4.05
CA ALA A 40 -12.26 -8.45 -3.19
C ALA A 40 -12.97 -8.88 -1.92
N VAL A 41 -12.65 -10.09 -1.45
CA VAL A 41 -13.16 -10.65 -0.19
C VAL A 41 -12.06 -10.54 0.86
N ILE A 42 -12.37 -9.92 1.99
CA ILE A 42 -11.46 -9.79 3.12
C ILE A 42 -11.87 -10.77 4.22
N ALA A 43 -10.96 -11.66 4.60
CA ALA A 43 -11.13 -12.50 5.78
C ALA A 43 -10.69 -11.73 7.02
N LEU A 44 -11.57 -11.63 8.01
CA LEU A 44 -11.25 -11.06 9.32
C LEU A 44 -10.27 -11.97 10.07
N ALA A 45 -9.29 -11.37 10.75
CA ALA A 45 -8.33 -12.11 11.57
C ALA A 45 -8.90 -12.53 12.94
N GLY A 46 -10.09 -12.04 13.30
CA GLY A 46 -10.73 -12.29 14.59
C GLY A 46 -12.15 -11.71 14.65
N PRO A 47 -12.82 -11.77 15.82
CA PRO A 47 -14.18 -11.29 15.97
C PRO A 47 -14.28 -9.76 15.78
N ALA A 48 -15.31 -9.33 15.05
CA ALA A 48 -15.60 -7.91 14.79
C ALA A 48 -17.04 -7.55 15.19
N PRO A 49 -17.37 -7.51 16.50
CA PRO A 49 -18.75 -7.41 16.97
C PRO A 49 -19.47 -6.11 16.59
N LEU A 50 -18.73 -5.03 16.33
CA LEU A 50 -19.30 -3.73 15.93
C LEU A 50 -19.44 -3.59 14.41
N LEU A 51 -18.82 -4.49 13.63
CA LEU A 51 -18.89 -4.47 12.18
C LEU A 51 -20.13 -5.26 11.72
N LYS A 52 -21.21 -4.54 11.39
CA LYS A 52 -22.47 -5.14 10.95
C LYS A 52 -22.59 -5.13 9.42
N PRO A 53 -23.33 -6.08 8.82
CA PRO A 53 -23.64 -6.06 7.40
C PRO A 53 -24.27 -4.73 6.95
N GLY A 54 -23.91 -4.27 5.76
CA GLY A 54 -24.37 -3.00 5.20
C GLY A 54 -23.56 -1.77 5.63
N TYR A 55 -22.59 -1.91 6.53
CA TYR A 55 -21.69 -0.81 6.88
C TYR A 55 -20.66 -0.56 5.78
N SER A 56 -20.47 0.71 5.44
CA SER A 56 -19.33 1.14 4.64
C SER A 56 -18.08 1.22 5.52
N VAL A 57 -16.98 0.71 4.99
CA VAL A 57 -15.68 0.66 5.67
C VAL A 57 -14.59 1.17 4.75
N ASP A 58 -13.54 1.70 5.37
CA ASP A 58 -12.29 2.06 4.72
C ASP A 58 -11.28 0.94 4.96
N LEU A 59 -10.71 0.44 3.86
CA LEU A 59 -9.75 -0.65 3.87
C LEU A 59 -8.36 -0.12 3.52
N LYS A 60 -7.38 -0.36 4.38
CA LYS A 60 -5.96 -0.12 4.08
C LYS A 60 -5.24 -1.45 3.89
N VAL A 61 -4.80 -1.72 2.66
CA VAL A 61 -4.11 -2.96 2.29
C VAL A 61 -2.61 -2.71 2.20
N THR A 62 -1.83 -3.46 2.98
CA THR A 62 -0.37 -3.50 2.89
C THR A 62 0.05 -4.79 2.19
N THR A 63 0.61 -4.66 0.98
CA THR A 63 0.98 -5.78 0.09
C THR A 63 2.37 -6.34 0.38
N ALA A 64 3.34 -5.48 0.67
CA ALA A 64 4.70 -5.88 1.03
C ALA A 64 5.21 -5.05 2.22
N SER A 65 6.08 -5.65 3.03
CA SER A 65 6.82 -4.95 4.08
C SER A 65 8.24 -5.49 4.12
N LYS A 66 9.22 -4.59 4.13
CA LYS A 66 10.66 -4.91 4.20
C LYS A 66 11.26 -4.20 5.42
N PRO A 67 11.17 -4.79 6.62
CA PRO A 67 11.56 -4.12 7.86
C PRO A 67 13.07 -3.81 7.96
N ARG A 68 13.91 -4.46 7.15
CA ARG A 68 15.37 -4.26 7.11
C ARG A 68 15.84 -3.47 5.88
N ALA A 69 14.94 -2.77 5.20
CA ALA A 69 15.31 -1.89 4.12
C ALA A 69 15.90 -0.58 4.66
N LEU A 70 16.92 -0.04 3.99
CA LEU A 70 17.37 1.34 4.24
C LEU A 70 16.23 2.30 3.86
N THR A 71 15.86 3.19 4.76
CA THR A 71 14.81 4.18 4.53
C THR A 71 15.42 5.58 4.49
N VAL A 72 15.00 6.35 3.50
CA VAL A 72 15.33 7.77 3.32
C VAL A 72 14.05 8.50 2.91
N PRO A 73 13.91 9.80 3.21
CA PRO A 73 12.80 10.60 2.70
C PRO A 73 12.76 10.57 1.17
N PHE A 74 11.56 10.69 0.59
CA PHE A 74 11.38 10.64 -0.85
C PHE A 74 12.13 11.78 -1.55
N GLU A 75 12.16 12.94 -0.92
CA GLU A 75 12.79 14.17 -1.39
C GLU A 75 14.33 14.06 -1.45
N ALA A 76 14.91 13.13 -0.69
CA ALA A 76 16.36 12.89 -0.69
C ALA A 76 16.81 12.01 -1.86
N VAL A 77 15.88 11.30 -2.53
CA VAL A 77 16.17 10.43 -3.65
C VAL A 77 16.19 11.25 -4.94
N GLN A 78 17.32 11.23 -5.63
CA GLN A 78 17.51 11.88 -6.92
C GLN A 78 17.61 10.85 -8.03
N GLU A 79 17.15 11.21 -9.23
CA GLU A 79 17.27 10.39 -10.43
C GLU A 79 18.11 11.11 -11.49
N GLY A 80 19.14 10.44 -12.01
CA GLY A 80 20.01 11.01 -13.03
C GLY A 80 20.71 9.91 -13.81
N LYS A 81 20.79 10.08 -15.14
CA LYS A 81 21.42 9.09 -16.06
C LYS A 81 20.85 7.67 -15.89
N GLY A 82 19.55 7.56 -15.62
CA GLY A 82 18.85 6.27 -15.42
C GLY A 82 19.16 5.57 -14.09
N GLN A 83 19.80 6.26 -13.14
CA GLN A 83 20.12 5.72 -11.81
C GLN A 83 19.51 6.58 -10.72
N ARG A 84 19.10 5.93 -9.62
CA ARG A 84 18.65 6.59 -8.39
C ARG A 84 19.77 6.62 -7.37
N TYR A 85 19.96 7.78 -6.74
CA TYR A 85 21.02 7.99 -5.74
C TYR A 85 20.55 8.97 -4.67
N VAL A 86 21.25 9.00 -3.53
CA VAL A 86 21.04 9.98 -2.45
C VAL A 86 22.34 10.74 -2.21
N TYR A 87 22.30 11.92 -1.60
CA TYR A 87 23.52 12.60 -1.16
C TYR A 87 23.85 12.22 0.29
N ARG A 88 25.06 11.70 0.51
CA ARG A 88 25.63 11.56 1.85
C ARG A 88 26.42 12.82 2.17
N ILE A 89 26.12 13.45 3.31
CA ILE A 89 26.89 14.60 3.79
C ILE A 89 28.14 14.09 4.52
N VAL A 90 29.31 14.55 4.08
CA VAL A 90 30.61 14.29 4.70
C VAL A 90 31.35 15.62 4.80
N ASP A 91 31.72 16.04 6.00
CA ASP A 91 32.45 17.28 6.27
C ASP A 91 31.82 18.55 5.66
N GLY A 92 30.48 18.59 5.62
CA GLY A 92 29.71 19.70 5.03
C GLY A 92 29.51 19.61 3.51
N TRP A 93 30.04 18.59 2.86
CA TRP A 93 29.92 18.37 1.41
C TRP A 93 28.96 17.24 1.09
N GLY A 94 28.08 17.46 0.11
CA GLY A 94 27.19 16.42 -0.41
C GLY A 94 27.90 15.57 -1.46
N MET A 95 28.06 14.29 -1.17
CA MET A 95 28.62 13.30 -2.11
C MET A 95 27.51 12.36 -2.60
N PRO A 96 27.40 12.07 -3.90
CA PRO A 96 26.43 11.10 -4.39
C PRO A 96 26.78 9.70 -3.84
N TYR A 97 25.81 9.09 -3.19
CA TYR A 97 25.89 7.75 -2.62
C TYR A 97 24.82 6.87 -3.29
N ILE A 98 25.29 5.82 -3.94
CA ILE A 98 24.44 4.80 -4.55
C ILE A 98 24.46 3.62 -3.60
N SER A 99 23.39 3.42 -2.82
CA SER A 99 23.19 2.16 -2.12
C SER A 99 22.76 1.10 -3.14
N CYS A 100 23.70 0.60 -3.94
CA CYS A 100 23.46 -0.53 -4.82
C CYS A 100 23.29 -1.78 -3.94
N LEU A 101 22.05 -2.10 -3.56
CA LEU A 101 21.68 -3.48 -3.25
C LEU A 101 21.52 -4.21 -4.59
N PRO A 102 21.96 -5.48 -4.70
CA PRO A 102 21.96 -6.20 -5.97
C PRO A 102 20.54 -6.26 -6.55
N ALA A 103 20.48 -6.21 -7.89
CA ALA A 103 19.25 -6.23 -8.67
C ALA A 103 18.26 -7.26 -8.11
N PHE A 104 17.01 -6.82 -7.92
CA PHE A 104 15.91 -7.69 -7.57
C PHE A 104 15.80 -8.80 -8.63
N PRO A 105 15.87 -10.10 -8.27
CA PRO A 105 15.53 -11.15 -9.22
C PRO A 105 14.04 -11.03 -9.54
N SER A 106 13.74 -10.73 -10.80
CA SER A 106 12.42 -10.87 -11.39
C SER A 106 12.09 -12.36 -11.46
N GLY A 107 11.28 -12.82 -10.50
CA GLY A 107 10.57 -14.10 -10.61
C GLY A 107 9.37 -13.97 -11.54
#